data_AF-A0A8H7PK79-F1
#
_entry.id   AF-A0A8H7PK79-F1
#
_cell.length_a   1.000
_cell.length_b   1.000
_cell.length_c   1.000
_cell.angle_alpha   90.00
_cell.angle_beta   90.00
_cell.angle_gamma   90.00
#
_symmetry.space_group_name_H-M   'P 1'
#
loop_
_entity.id
_entity.type
_entity.pdbx_description
1 polymer ?
#
loop_
_entity_poly.entity_id
_entity_poly.type
_entity_poly.pdbx_seq_one_letter_code
_entity_poly.pdbx_strand_id
1 'polypeptide(L)'
;MRLTTPEFRYIHNHERTFWIEYAISMFRYLGSITNLISFKWCEVAAEPDIIDTDLSDSESIVTTRYVDDFGENRYGKCIMMKTSSRAWTQDVTHTQDVTSMLLGSAVQMLKAQQGQHLDASFSTFCRLQMLTIQTVGEYMTLCGLSITAEKKYEYVALRAAVIPVSWNSRHDWRGMFEVLAHVMEQVHTQLKEEIRSGDPVKEEETVRFHSDAMHV
;
A
#
# COMPACT_ATOMS: atom_id res chain seq x y z
N MET A 1 -25.38 3.84 -40.08
CA MET A 1 -25.08 2.49 -39.56
C MET A 1 -24.55 2.66 -38.14
N ARG A 2 -25.40 2.48 -37.12
CA ARG A 2 -24.96 2.53 -35.71
C ARG A 2 -24.27 1.21 -35.40
N LEU A 3 -22.97 1.24 -35.18
CA LEU A 3 -22.25 0.10 -34.60
C LEU A 3 -22.68 0.01 -33.14
N THR A 4 -23.69 -0.82 -32.85
CA THR A 4 -23.92 -1.30 -31.50
C THR A 4 -22.76 -2.22 -31.17
N THR A 5 -21.76 -1.71 -30.45
CA THR A 5 -20.79 -2.56 -29.77
C THR A 5 -21.56 -3.57 -28.92
N PRO A 6 -21.30 -4.88 -29.04
CA PRO A 6 -21.85 -5.83 -28.11
C PRO A 6 -21.40 -5.41 -26.71
N GLU A 7 -22.33 -5.20 -25.79
CA GLU A 7 -21.98 -5.22 -24.38
C GLU A 7 -21.45 -6.62 -24.09
N PHE A 8 -20.13 -6.77 -24.08
CA PHE A 8 -19.49 -7.98 -23.57
C PHE A 8 -19.84 -8.07 -22.08
N ARG A 9 -20.95 -8.75 -21.76
CA ARG A 9 -21.23 -9.20 -20.40
C ARG A 9 -20.16 -10.22 -20.04
N TYR A 10 -19.16 -9.78 -19.29
CA TYR A 10 -18.15 -10.64 -18.71
C TYR A 10 -18.80 -11.75 -17.89
N ILE A 11 -18.62 -13.00 -18.32
CA ILE A 11 -19.22 -14.21 -17.71
C ILE A 11 -18.40 -14.65 -16.47
N HIS A 12 -17.23 -14.04 -16.22
CA HIS A 12 -16.37 -14.35 -15.08
C HIS A 12 -16.24 -13.18 -14.12
N ASN A 13 -17.26 -13.05 -13.27
CA ASN A 13 -17.39 -12.01 -12.26
C ASN A 13 -16.54 -12.31 -11.00
N HIS A 14 -15.28 -12.74 -11.20
CA HIS A 14 -14.34 -12.98 -10.11
C HIS A 14 -13.58 -11.69 -9.82
N GLU A 15 -13.41 -11.40 -8.54
CA GLU A 15 -12.72 -10.21 -8.03
C GLU A 15 -11.32 -10.04 -8.64
N ARG A 16 -10.54 -11.13 -8.73
CA ARG A 16 -9.22 -11.12 -9.37
C ARG A 16 -9.24 -10.72 -10.85
N THR A 17 -10.29 -11.04 -11.60
CA THR A 17 -10.37 -10.66 -13.03
C THR A 17 -10.45 -9.14 -13.18
N PHE A 18 -11.33 -8.50 -12.41
CA PHE A 18 -11.44 -7.05 -12.38
C PHE A 18 -10.12 -6.38 -12.00
N TRP A 19 -9.47 -6.90 -10.94
CA TRP A 19 -8.20 -6.40 -10.46
C TRP A 19 -7.11 -6.44 -11.54
N ILE A 20 -6.96 -7.57 -12.22
CA ILE A 20 -5.94 -7.77 -13.27
C ILE A 20 -6.20 -6.86 -14.47
N GLU A 21 -7.45 -6.81 -14.94
CA GLU A 21 -7.80 -6.10 -16.17
C GLU A 21 -7.76 -4.58 -16.00
N TYR A 22 -8.27 -4.06 -14.88
CA TYR A 22 -8.54 -2.63 -14.74
C TYR A 22 -7.69 -1.93 -13.70
N ALA A 23 -7.30 -2.59 -12.59
CA ALA A 23 -6.61 -1.92 -11.49
C ALA A 23 -5.08 -2.01 -11.62
N ILE A 24 -4.51 -3.22 -11.55
CA ILE A 24 -3.05 -3.40 -11.43
C ILE A 24 -2.29 -2.98 -12.69
N SER A 25 -2.92 -3.12 -13.86
CA SER A 25 -2.30 -2.81 -15.15
C SER A 25 -1.78 -1.38 -15.22
N MET A 26 -2.53 -0.41 -14.67
CA MET A 26 -2.11 1.00 -14.65
C MET A 26 -0.85 1.23 -13.82
N PHE A 27 -0.74 0.58 -12.66
CA PHE A 27 0.44 0.68 -11.79
C PHE A 27 1.66 0.01 -12.42
N ARG A 28 1.47 -1.11 -13.13
CA ARG A 28 2.55 -1.73 -13.90
C ARG A 28 3.08 -0.81 -15.01
N TYR A 29 2.19 -0.12 -15.72
CA TYR A 29 2.61 0.89 -16.70
C TYR A 29 3.33 2.05 -16.03
N LEU A 30 2.81 2.57 -14.90
CA LEU A 30 3.47 3.61 -14.12
C LEU A 30 4.91 3.22 -13.75
N GLY A 31 5.09 2.02 -13.21
CA GLY A 31 6.40 1.49 -12.85
C GLY A 31 7.34 1.35 -14.04
N SER A 32 6.83 0.81 -15.15
CA SER A 32 7.61 0.60 -16.38
C SER A 32 8.06 1.91 -17.05
N ILE A 33 7.22 2.95 -16.99
CA ILE A 33 7.53 4.25 -17.60
C ILE A 33 8.48 5.06 -16.71
N THR A 34 8.27 5.04 -15.39
CA THR A 34 9.01 5.91 -14.46
C THR A 34 10.29 5.28 -13.94
N ASN A 35 10.38 3.95 -13.92
CA ASN A 35 11.42 3.18 -13.24
C ASN A 35 11.60 3.55 -11.74
N LEU A 36 10.58 4.16 -11.12
CA LEU A 36 10.60 4.53 -9.70
C LEU A 36 10.15 3.37 -8.79
N ILE A 37 9.19 2.58 -9.29
CA ILE A 37 8.55 1.48 -8.56
C ILE A 37 8.45 0.28 -9.50
N SER A 38 8.85 -0.90 -9.03
CA SER A 38 8.57 -2.18 -9.65
C SER A 38 7.34 -2.78 -8.98
N PHE A 39 6.32 -3.15 -9.74
CA PHE A 39 5.12 -3.80 -9.21
C PHE A 39 5.19 -5.31 -9.46
N LYS A 40 5.02 -6.10 -8.40
CA LYS A 40 5.05 -7.56 -8.41
C LYS A 40 3.69 -8.12 -8.02
N TRP A 41 3.26 -9.13 -8.78
CA TRP A 41 1.92 -9.70 -8.71
C TRP A 41 1.86 -11.17 -8.27
N CYS A 42 0.77 -11.41 -7.53
CA CYS A 42 0.08 -12.61 -7.07
C CYS A 42 0.66 -13.28 -5.82
N GLU A 43 -0.12 -13.18 -4.73
CA GLU A 43 0.07 -13.88 -3.46
C GLU A 43 1.50 -13.75 -2.93
N VAL A 44 1.93 -12.49 -2.83
CA VAL A 44 3.25 -12.20 -2.28
C VAL A 44 3.11 -12.09 -0.77
N ALA A 45 3.94 -12.84 -0.07
CA ALA A 45 4.10 -12.70 1.38
C ALA A 45 4.47 -11.25 1.73
N ALA A 46 3.70 -10.62 2.61
CA ALA A 46 3.91 -9.27 3.11
C ALA A 46 5.13 -9.15 4.06
N GLU A 47 5.92 -10.22 4.22
CA GLU A 47 6.86 -10.54 5.31
C GLU A 47 6.16 -11.30 6.46
N PRO A 48 6.89 -12.17 7.19
CA PRO A 48 6.32 -12.91 8.31
C PRO A 48 5.85 -11.96 9.42
N ASP A 49 4.57 -12.09 9.79
CA ASP A 49 3.97 -11.43 10.94
C ASP A 49 4.47 -12.14 12.20
N ILE A 50 5.31 -11.48 13.00
CA ILE A 50 5.50 -11.90 14.38
C ILE A 50 4.35 -11.27 15.16
N ILE A 51 3.29 -12.04 15.35
CA ILE A 51 2.24 -11.67 16.30
C ILE A 51 2.81 -11.92 17.69
N ASP A 52 3.24 -10.85 18.35
CA ASP A 52 3.58 -10.89 19.77
C ASP A 52 2.25 -10.90 20.55
N THR A 53 1.70 -12.10 20.75
CA THR A 53 0.58 -12.28 21.68
C THR A 53 1.11 -12.06 23.08
N ASP A 54 0.96 -10.85 23.60
CA ASP A 54 1.25 -10.46 24.98
C ASP A 54 0.23 -11.08 25.96
N LEU A 55 0.09 -12.40 25.88
CA LEU A 55 -0.71 -13.27 26.73
C LEU A 55 0.20 -14.43 27.11
N SER A 56 0.87 -14.26 28.26
CA SER A 56 1.44 -15.30 29.12
C SER A 56 1.57 -16.70 28.49
N ASP A 57 2.80 -17.11 28.19
CA ASP A 57 3.22 -18.49 27.88
C ASP A 57 2.70 -19.13 26.58
N SER A 58 2.39 -18.37 25.52
CA SER A 58 2.16 -18.96 24.18
C SER A 58 3.25 -18.61 23.18
N GLU A 59 3.77 -19.63 22.49
CA GLU A 59 4.75 -19.48 21.40
C GLU A 59 4.27 -18.44 20.38
N SER A 60 5.15 -17.50 20.00
CA SER A 60 4.87 -16.50 18.97
C SER A 60 4.41 -17.20 17.69
N ILE A 61 3.16 -17.00 17.30
CA ILE A 61 2.63 -17.58 16.06
C ILE A 61 3.08 -16.70 14.90
N VAL A 62 4.03 -17.21 14.11
CA VAL A 62 4.40 -16.57 12.85
C VAL A 62 3.30 -16.81 11.83
N THR A 63 2.51 -15.79 11.50
CA THR A 63 1.52 -15.90 10.41
C THR A 63 2.04 -15.17 9.18
N THR A 64 2.02 -15.81 8.01
CA THR A 64 2.38 -15.11 6.77
C THR A 64 1.12 -14.49 6.18
N ARG A 65 1.05 -13.15 6.14
CA ARG A 65 -0.02 -12.45 5.44
C ARG A 65 0.33 -12.33 3.97
N TYR A 66 -0.65 -12.59 3.10
CA TYR A 66 -0.51 -12.42 1.66
C TYR A 66 -1.23 -11.16 1.21
N VAL A 67 -0.58 -10.38 0.35
CA VAL A 67 -1.19 -9.27 -0.40
C VAL A 67 -1.42 -9.68 -1.86
N ASP A 68 -2.41 -9.07 -2.50
CA ASP A 68 -2.68 -9.34 -3.92
C ASP A 68 -1.52 -8.84 -4.78
N ASP A 69 -1.00 -7.65 -4.42
CA ASP A 69 0.15 -7.01 -5.06
C ASP A 69 0.97 -6.17 -4.09
N PHE A 70 2.22 -5.93 -4.45
CA PHE A 70 3.06 -4.92 -3.83
C PHE A 70 3.92 -4.20 -4.86
N GLY A 71 4.29 -2.97 -4.54
CA GLY A 71 5.31 -2.22 -5.26
C GLY A 71 6.55 -2.04 -4.40
N GLU A 72 7.70 -2.21 -5.03
CA GLU A 72 9.02 -2.04 -4.44
C GLU A 72 9.77 -0.94 -5.19
N ASN A 73 10.51 -0.12 -4.45
CA ASN A 73 11.51 0.77 -5.01
C ASN A 73 12.91 0.18 -4.71
N ARG A 74 13.97 0.95 -4.96
CA ARG A 74 15.36 0.50 -4.71
C ARG A 74 15.70 0.21 -3.25
N TYR A 75 14.89 0.66 -2.31
CA TYR A 75 15.11 0.54 -0.86
C TYR A 75 14.21 -0.51 -0.21
N GLY A 76 13.15 -0.92 -0.89
CA GLY A 76 12.29 -2.00 -0.42
C GLY A 76 10.85 -1.81 -0.85
N LYS A 77 9.96 -2.55 -0.20
CA LYS A 77 8.52 -2.47 -0.42
C LYS A 77 8.01 -1.11 0.06
N CYS A 78 7.27 -0.39 -0.78
CA CYS A 78 6.76 0.95 -0.46
C CYS A 78 5.24 1.08 -0.65
N ILE A 79 4.61 0.12 -1.32
CA ILE A 79 3.17 0.11 -1.55
C ILE A 79 2.61 -1.31 -1.49
N MET A 80 1.46 -1.48 -0.85
CA MET A 80 0.69 -2.73 -0.83
C MET A 80 -0.69 -2.51 -1.41
N MET A 81 -1.22 -3.54 -2.07
CA MET A 81 -2.50 -3.42 -2.73
C MET A 81 -3.36 -4.66 -2.48
N LYS A 82 -4.64 -4.44 -2.21
CA LYS A 82 -5.65 -5.50 -2.15
C LYS A 82 -6.95 -5.09 -2.81
N THR A 83 -7.64 -6.07 -3.34
CA THR A 83 -9.06 -5.94 -3.67
C THR A 83 -9.90 -6.55 -2.55
N SER A 84 -11.07 -5.96 -2.28
CA SER A 84 -11.99 -6.46 -1.26
C SER A 84 -13.42 -6.71 -1.74
N SER A 85 -13.69 -6.57 -3.03
CA SER A 85 -14.93 -7.08 -3.60
C SER A 85 -14.87 -7.28 -5.11
N ARG A 86 -15.88 -7.98 -5.63
CA ARG A 86 -16.15 -8.04 -7.08
C ARG A 86 -16.59 -6.65 -7.56
N ALA A 87 -16.36 -6.37 -8.85
CA ALA A 87 -16.68 -5.08 -9.47
C ALA A 87 -18.09 -4.54 -9.15
N TRP A 88 -19.08 -5.43 -9.02
CA TRP A 88 -20.51 -5.06 -8.98
C TRP A 88 -21.26 -5.45 -7.68
N THR A 89 -20.58 -6.07 -6.71
CA THR A 89 -21.21 -6.50 -5.45
C THR A 89 -20.26 -6.24 -4.30
N GLN A 90 -20.65 -5.36 -3.38
CA GLN A 90 -19.89 -5.08 -2.17
C GLN A 90 -20.21 -6.12 -1.09
N ASP A 91 -19.18 -6.65 -0.46
CA ASP A 91 -19.27 -7.42 0.79
C ASP A 91 -18.64 -6.57 1.89
N VAL A 92 -19.48 -6.02 2.78
CA VAL A 92 -19.04 -5.09 3.82
C VAL A 92 -18.11 -5.77 4.82
N THR A 93 -18.43 -7.01 5.22
CA THR A 93 -17.63 -7.77 6.17
C THR A 93 -16.26 -8.07 5.57
N HIS A 94 -16.23 -8.60 4.35
CA HIS A 94 -14.97 -8.87 3.65
C HIS A 94 -14.16 -7.58 3.40
N THR A 95 -14.84 -6.47 3.10
CA THR A 95 -14.19 -5.16 2.94
C THR A 95 -13.48 -4.72 4.22
N GLN A 96 -14.12 -4.84 5.37
CA GLN A 96 -13.54 -4.50 6.67
C GLN A 96 -12.36 -5.40 7.03
N ASP A 97 -12.47 -6.71 6.77
CA ASP A 97 -11.38 -7.66 7.00
C ASP A 97 -10.16 -7.31 6.13
N VAL A 98 -10.36 -7.03 4.85
CA VAL A 98 -9.28 -6.63 3.94
C VAL A 98 -8.64 -5.31 4.35
N THR A 99 -9.42 -4.31 4.77
CA THR A 99 -8.86 -3.05 5.30
C THR A 99 -8.00 -3.31 6.53
N SER A 100 -8.47 -4.13 7.46
CA SER A 100 -7.74 -4.47 8.70
C SER A 100 -6.46 -5.25 8.42
N MET A 101 -6.50 -6.16 7.43
CA MET A 101 -5.32 -6.88 6.95
C MET A 101 -4.30 -5.93 6.32
N LEU A 102 -4.73 -5.01 5.44
CA LEU A 102 -3.86 -4.02 4.80
C LEU A 102 -3.19 -3.13 5.84
N LEU A 103 -3.94 -2.61 6.80
CA LEU A 103 -3.42 -1.77 7.87
C LEU A 103 -2.39 -2.52 8.73
N GLY A 104 -2.73 -3.74 9.18
CA GLY A 104 -1.79 -4.54 9.97
C GLY A 104 -0.50 -4.86 9.21
N SER A 105 -0.62 -5.20 7.92
CA SER A 105 0.55 -5.45 7.06
C SER A 105 1.39 -4.18 6.86
N ALA A 106 0.74 -3.01 6.72
CA ALA A 106 1.43 -1.72 6.62
C ALA A 106 2.20 -1.38 7.88
N VAL A 107 1.61 -1.60 9.06
CA VAL A 107 2.29 -1.41 10.35
C VAL A 107 3.51 -2.32 10.47
N GLN A 108 3.37 -3.60 10.12
CA GLN A 108 4.47 -4.55 10.18
C GLN A 108 5.60 -4.16 9.23
N MET A 109 5.27 -3.76 8.02
CA MET A 109 6.29 -3.35 7.05
C MET A 109 7.01 -2.07 7.50
N LEU A 110 6.28 -1.11 8.08
CA LEU A 110 6.89 0.09 8.64
C LEU A 110 7.81 -0.25 9.83
N LYS A 111 7.43 -1.19 10.69
CA LYS A 111 8.30 -1.73 11.76
C LYS A 111 9.53 -2.46 11.21
N ALA A 112 9.37 -3.24 10.15
CA ALA A 112 10.48 -3.92 9.49
C ALA A 112 11.49 -2.90 8.92
N GLN A 113 11.00 -1.85 8.26
CA GLN A 113 11.81 -0.72 7.81
C GLN A 113 12.48 0.00 8.99
N GLN A 114 11.77 0.19 10.10
CA GLN A 114 12.34 0.76 11.33
C GLN A 114 13.55 -0.05 11.82
N GLY A 115 13.43 -1.37 11.87
CA GLY A 115 14.50 -2.28 12.29
C GLY A 115 15.71 -2.30 11.34
N GLN A 116 15.51 -1.96 10.07
CA GLN A 116 16.59 -1.82 9.08
C GLN A 116 17.31 -0.46 9.18
N HIS A 117 16.69 0.53 9.82
CA HIS A 117 17.16 1.91 9.87
C HIS A 117 17.33 2.44 11.30
N LEU A 118 17.79 1.59 12.22
CA LEU A 118 17.95 1.93 13.65
C LEU A 118 18.83 3.15 13.92
N ASP A 119 19.83 3.39 13.07
CA ASP A 119 20.79 4.48 13.24
C ASP A 119 20.40 5.75 12.44
N ALA A 120 19.26 5.74 11.74
CA ALA A 120 18.74 6.90 11.04
C ALA A 120 18.10 7.91 12.02
N SER A 121 17.98 9.17 11.63
CA SER A 121 17.24 10.17 12.43
C SER A 121 15.77 9.81 12.49
N PHE A 122 15.20 9.82 13.70
CA PHE A 122 13.78 9.60 13.93
C PHE A 122 12.91 10.58 13.14
N SER A 123 13.33 11.84 13.04
CA SER A 123 12.63 12.86 12.25
C SER A 123 12.59 12.55 10.75
N THR A 124 13.61 11.87 10.23
CA THR A 124 13.66 11.41 8.83
C THR A 124 12.79 10.16 8.67
N PHE A 125 12.86 9.24 9.63
CA PHE A 125 12.02 8.05 9.64
C PHE A 125 10.51 8.38 9.69
N CYS A 126 10.10 9.38 10.47
CA CYS A 126 8.71 9.87 10.49
C CYS A 126 8.18 10.36 9.13
N ARG A 127 9.06 10.66 8.17
CA ARG A 127 8.68 11.06 6.81
C ARG A 127 8.47 9.88 5.88
N LEU A 128 8.88 8.67 6.29
CA LEU A 128 8.58 7.45 5.54
C LEU A 128 7.09 7.14 5.65
N GLN A 129 6.51 6.79 4.52
CA GLN A 129 5.12 6.41 4.43
C GLN A 129 4.99 5.06 3.72
N MET A 130 4.23 4.15 4.34
CA MET A 130 3.79 2.93 3.68
C MET A 130 2.47 3.19 2.98
N LEU A 131 2.47 3.12 1.65
CA LEU A 131 1.25 3.32 0.87
C LEU A 131 0.43 2.03 0.84
N THR A 132 -0.89 2.17 0.89
CA THR A 132 -1.83 1.07 0.70
C THR A 132 -2.89 1.46 -0.31
N ILE A 133 -3.28 0.51 -1.16
CA ILE A 133 -4.39 0.67 -2.10
C ILE A 133 -5.40 -0.42 -1.81
N GLN A 134 -6.66 -0.01 -1.64
CA GLN A 134 -7.79 -0.92 -1.56
C GLN A 134 -8.77 -0.62 -2.67
N THR A 135 -9.27 -1.65 -3.36
CA THR A 135 -10.45 -1.51 -4.23
C THR A 135 -11.68 -2.16 -3.63
N VAL A 136 -12.79 -1.42 -3.63
CA VAL A 136 -14.13 -1.87 -3.28
C VAL A 136 -15.02 -1.67 -4.50
N GLY A 137 -15.22 -2.73 -5.27
CA GLY A 137 -15.86 -2.66 -6.57
C GLY A 137 -15.01 -1.81 -7.50
N GLU A 138 -15.62 -0.79 -8.11
CA GLU A 138 -14.91 0.17 -8.96
C GLU A 138 -14.20 1.28 -8.18
N TYR A 139 -14.40 1.39 -6.88
CA TYR A 139 -13.80 2.46 -6.08
C TYR A 139 -12.42 2.05 -5.58
N MET A 140 -11.40 2.82 -5.96
CA MET A 140 -10.04 2.69 -5.47
C MET A 140 -9.76 3.78 -4.43
N THR A 141 -9.20 3.38 -3.29
CA THR A 141 -8.72 4.29 -2.26
C THR A 141 -7.23 4.07 -2.04
N LEU A 142 -6.45 5.14 -2.15
CA LEU A 142 -5.05 5.22 -1.74
C LEU A 142 -4.98 5.79 -0.34
N CYS A 143 -4.41 5.05 0.59
CA CYS A 143 -4.08 5.51 1.92
C CYS A 143 -2.55 5.49 2.12
N GLY A 144 -2.09 6.18 3.16
CA GLY A 144 -0.72 6.08 3.61
C GLY A 144 -0.62 6.01 5.12
N LEU A 145 0.30 5.17 5.58
CA LEU A 145 0.63 4.95 6.98
C LEU A 145 1.99 5.54 7.29
N SER A 146 2.10 6.36 8.33
CA SER A 146 3.37 6.89 8.84
C SER A 146 3.41 6.86 10.36
N ILE A 147 4.55 7.23 10.95
CA ILE A 147 4.68 7.46 12.40
C ILE A 147 4.89 8.95 12.66
N THR A 148 4.08 9.52 13.55
CA THR A 148 4.19 10.93 13.94
C THR A 148 5.35 11.16 14.91
N ALA A 149 5.71 12.43 15.12
CA ALA A 149 6.74 12.81 16.09
C ALA A 149 6.39 12.40 17.53
N GLU A 150 5.09 12.31 17.84
CA GLU A 150 4.54 11.83 19.12
C GLU A 150 4.51 10.29 19.22
N LYS A 151 5.19 9.60 18.29
CA LYS A 151 5.35 8.14 18.26
C LYS A 151 4.05 7.37 18.04
N LYS A 152 3.07 7.97 17.34
CA LYS A 152 1.79 7.34 17.02
C LYS A 152 1.72 6.97 15.55
N TYR A 153 1.04 5.88 15.24
CA TYR A 153 0.71 5.56 13.86
C TYR A 153 -0.41 6.48 13.36
N GLU A 154 -0.20 7.05 12.18
CA GLU A 154 -1.20 7.84 11.48
C GLU A 154 -1.51 7.16 10.14
N TYR A 155 -2.79 6.81 9.93
CA TYR A 155 -3.29 6.19 8.70
C TYR A 155 -4.33 7.09 8.05
N VAL A 156 -4.00 7.65 6.88
CA VAL A 156 -4.80 8.70 6.24
C VAL A 156 -5.16 8.29 4.82
N ALA A 157 -6.42 8.51 4.45
CA ALA A 157 -6.87 8.42 3.06
C ALA A 157 -6.33 9.61 2.27
N LEU A 158 -5.49 9.34 1.28
CA LEU A 158 -4.79 10.36 0.51
C LEU A 158 -5.59 10.74 -0.74
N ARG A 159 -6.05 9.75 -1.50
CA ARG A 159 -6.83 9.95 -2.74
C ARG A 159 -7.82 8.81 -2.91
N ALA A 160 -8.89 9.08 -3.65
CA ALA A 160 -9.83 8.06 -4.09
C ALA A 160 -10.29 8.36 -5.51
N ALA A 161 -10.60 7.31 -6.27
CA ALA A 161 -11.06 7.42 -7.65
C ALA A 161 -11.94 6.23 -8.03
N VAL A 162 -12.77 6.42 -9.05
CA VAL A 162 -13.50 5.33 -9.71
C VAL A 162 -12.65 4.81 -10.86
N ILE A 163 -12.48 3.50 -10.94
CA ILE A 163 -11.75 2.85 -12.03
C ILE A 163 -12.66 2.81 -13.27
N PRO A 164 -12.28 3.44 -14.38
CA PRO A 164 -13.09 3.48 -15.58
C PRO A 164 -13.05 2.13 -16.31
N VAL A 165 -14.11 1.33 -16.18
CA VAL A 165 -14.23 0.02 -16.86
C VAL A 165 -14.88 0.08 -18.25
N SER A 166 -15.37 1.25 -18.68
CA SER A 166 -16.06 1.39 -19.95
C SER A 166 -15.75 2.73 -20.63
N TRP A 167 -16.05 2.82 -21.92
CA TRP A 167 -15.91 4.08 -22.65
C TRP A 167 -16.78 5.21 -22.06
N ASN A 168 -17.92 4.88 -21.46
CA ASN A 168 -18.82 5.87 -20.87
C ASN A 168 -18.25 6.46 -19.57
N SER A 169 -17.53 5.66 -18.78
CA SER A 169 -16.83 6.10 -17.56
C SER A 169 -15.45 6.70 -17.83
N ARG A 170 -15.06 6.94 -19.10
CA ARG A 170 -13.73 7.48 -19.43
C ARG A 170 -13.38 8.84 -18.80
N HIS A 171 -14.37 9.58 -18.30
CA HIS A 171 -14.13 10.84 -17.60
C HIS A 171 -13.54 10.63 -16.20
N ASP A 172 -13.76 9.45 -15.60
CA ASP A 172 -13.21 9.06 -14.29
C ASP A 172 -11.69 8.82 -14.35
N TRP A 173 -11.11 8.70 -15.55
CA TRP A 173 -9.66 8.69 -15.75
C TRP A 173 -8.97 9.89 -15.10
N ARG A 174 -9.64 11.04 -14.98
CA ARG A 174 -9.09 12.19 -14.25
C ARG A 174 -8.72 11.82 -12.81
N GLY A 175 -9.64 11.19 -12.07
CA GLY A 175 -9.38 10.76 -10.70
C GLY A 175 -8.28 9.70 -10.64
N MET A 176 -8.27 8.76 -11.60
CA MET A 176 -7.21 7.77 -11.70
C MET A 176 -5.83 8.39 -11.93
N PHE A 177 -5.72 9.42 -12.79
CA PHE A 177 -4.47 10.14 -12.98
C PHE A 177 -4.03 10.89 -11.72
N GLU A 178 -4.96 11.44 -10.95
CA GLU A 178 -4.65 12.07 -9.66
C GLU A 178 -4.10 11.05 -8.64
N VAL A 179 -4.66 9.82 -8.60
CA VAL A 179 -4.12 8.72 -7.77
C VAL A 179 -2.70 8.35 -8.22
N LEU A 180 -2.49 8.11 -9.52
CA LEU A 180 -1.17 7.73 -10.06
C LEU A 180 -0.12 8.81 -9.84
N ALA A 181 -0.48 10.08 -10.06
CA ALA A 181 0.40 11.22 -9.81
C ALA A 181 0.79 11.31 -8.32
N HIS A 182 -0.17 11.07 -7.41
CA HIS A 182 0.12 11.09 -5.98
C HIS A 182 1.04 9.94 -5.57
N VAL A 183 0.85 8.72 -6.10
CA VAL A 183 1.78 7.61 -5.87
C VAL A 183 3.20 7.95 -6.35
N MET A 184 3.33 8.53 -7.54
CA MET A 184 4.63 8.98 -8.05
C MET A 184 5.28 10.02 -7.14
N GLU A 185 4.51 11.03 -6.72
CA GLU A 185 4.99 12.11 -5.86
C GLU A 185 5.48 11.59 -4.51
N GLN A 186 4.71 10.70 -3.86
CA GLN A 186 5.08 10.13 -2.57
C GLN A 186 6.35 9.29 -2.67
N VAL A 187 6.43 8.38 -3.65
CA VAL A 187 7.64 7.57 -3.83
C VAL A 187 8.85 8.41 -4.19
N HIS A 188 8.69 9.39 -5.09
CA HIS A 188 9.80 10.29 -5.44
C HIS A 188 10.29 11.11 -4.26
N THR A 189 9.39 11.53 -3.37
CA THR A 189 9.74 12.27 -2.15
C THR A 189 10.50 11.39 -1.17
N GLN A 190 10.02 10.17 -0.92
CA GLN A 190 10.72 9.20 -0.07
C GLN A 190 12.13 8.88 -0.60
N LEU A 191 12.26 8.67 -1.91
CA LEU A 191 13.55 8.40 -2.54
C LEU A 191 14.58 9.54 -2.37
N LYS A 192 14.12 10.79 -2.25
CA LYS A 192 14.99 11.96 -2.02
C LYS A 192 15.45 12.07 -0.57
N GLU A 193 14.56 11.79 0.38
CA GLU A 193 14.89 11.89 1.81
C GLU A 193 15.90 10.81 2.22
N GLU A 194 15.82 9.60 1.64
CA GLU A 194 16.76 8.52 1.93
C GLU A 194 18.17 8.71 1.36
N ILE A 195 18.38 9.61 0.38
CA ILE A 195 19.73 9.94 -0.14
C ILE A 195 20.58 10.68 0.92
N ARG A 196 19.98 11.15 2.03
CA ARG A 196 20.67 11.91 3.08
C ARG A 196 21.36 11.06 4.15
N SER A 197 21.50 9.75 3.96
CA SER A 197 22.05 8.79 4.95
C SER A 197 23.55 8.94 5.31
N GLY A 198 24.18 10.08 5.05
CA GLY A 198 25.61 10.31 5.24
C GLY A 198 25.98 11.17 6.46
N ASP A 199 25.01 11.87 7.05
CA ASP A 199 25.29 12.78 8.16
C ASP A 199 25.23 12.03 9.50
N PRO A 200 26.22 12.22 10.40
CA PRO A 200 26.19 11.61 11.72
C PRO A 200 25.00 12.14 12.53
N VAL A 201 24.14 11.21 12.98
CA VAL A 201 22.97 11.50 13.82
C VAL A 201 23.35 11.28 15.28
N LYS A 202 22.90 12.17 16.17
CA LYS A 202 23.11 11.99 17.61
C LYS A 202 22.29 10.81 18.12
N GLU A 203 22.81 10.08 19.11
CA GLU A 203 22.17 8.86 19.62
C GLU A 203 20.71 9.11 20.06
N GLU A 204 20.45 10.22 20.76
CA GLU A 204 19.13 10.62 21.22
C GLU A 204 18.14 10.98 20.09
N GLU A 205 18.63 11.18 18.87
CA GLU A 205 17.82 11.46 17.69
C GLU A 205 17.65 10.22 16.80
N THR A 206 18.24 9.07 17.16
CA THR A 206 18.19 7.84 16.35
C THR A 206 16.88 7.09 16.52
N VAL A 207 16.44 6.40 15.47
CA VAL A 207 15.28 5.50 15.52
C VAL A 207 15.36 4.49 16.67
N ARG A 208 16.55 3.95 16.95
CA ARG A 208 16.83 3.02 18.06
C ARG A 208 16.43 3.59 19.42
N PHE A 209 16.73 4.86 19.69
CA PHE A 209 16.37 5.49 20.95
C PHE A 209 14.84 5.66 21.09
N HIS A 210 14.14 5.80 19.97
CA HIS A 210 12.70 6.05 19.96
C HIS A 210 11.84 4.78 19.87
N SER A 211 12.39 3.63 19.45
CA SER A 211 11.66 2.37 19.22
C SER A 211 11.06 1.76 20.49
N ASP A 212 11.74 1.88 21.63
CA ASP A 212 11.34 1.23 22.89
C ASP A 212 10.05 1.82 23.51
N ALA A 213 9.57 2.96 22.99
CA ALA A 213 8.37 3.64 23.46
C ALA A 213 7.16 3.48 22.52
N MET A 214 7.26 2.65 21.48
CA MET A 214 6.25 2.50 20.41
C MET A 214 5.37 1.25 20.52
N HIS A 215 5.31 0.62 21.70
CA HIS A 215 4.42 -0.50 21.95
C HIS A 215 2.95 -0.02 21.93
N VAL A 216 2.13 -0.70 21.11
CA VAL A 216 0.68 -0.54 21.03
C VAL A 216 0.05 -1.31 22.19
#